data_AF-A0A5C9CS92-F1
#
_entry.id   AF-A0A5C9CS92-F1
#
_cell.length_a   1.000
_cell.length_b   1.000
_cell.length_c   1.000
_cell.angle_alpha   90.00
_cell.angle_beta   90.00
_cell.angle_gamma   90.00
#
_symmetry.space_group_name_H-M   'P 1'
#
loop_
_entity.id
_entity.type
_entity.pdbx_description
1 polymer ?
#
loop_
_entity_poly.entity_id
_entity_poly.type
_entity_poly.pdbx_seq_one_letter_code
_entity_poly.pdbx_strand_id
1 'polypeptide(L)'
;MVHKAFGMALLASLLGAGPGAAAAEPDAQHQSIAEAATSAQTRCYKHMYRDTHAYAQCLRDLRHAQSDSPLQKLGIEYFAFVGALSYLRVGHLNADQIAAEFLKDYRLTQQQVGISDADLCRTIPGDCTVRLAQTREMEAAPPPPMGLRVQCIGRVCSMLPAQ
;
A
#
# COMPACT_ATOMS: atom_id res chain seq x y z
N MET A 1 25.73 22.57 -73.32
CA MET A 1 24.87 22.30 -72.15
C MET A 1 25.77 22.02 -70.96
N VAL A 2 25.79 22.93 -69.98
CA VAL A 2 26.67 22.88 -68.81
C VAL A 2 26.03 21.98 -67.75
N HIS A 3 26.63 20.82 -67.44
CA HIS A 3 26.23 20.02 -66.29
C HIS A 3 27.29 20.13 -65.19
N LYS A 4 26.81 20.67 -64.06
CA LYS A 4 27.52 20.99 -62.81
C LYS A 4 27.98 19.73 -62.08
N ALA A 5 29.13 19.87 -61.43
CA ALA A 5 29.63 19.03 -60.36
C ALA A 5 28.87 19.26 -59.04
N PHE A 6 28.63 18.18 -58.28
CA PHE A 6 28.44 18.12 -56.82
C PHE A 6 28.78 16.66 -56.45
N GLY A 7 29.67 16.31 -55.53
CA GLY A 7 30.02 16.98 -54.29
C GLY A 7 29.80 15.98 -53.15
N MET A 8 30.83 15.19 -52.91
CA MET A 8 31.12 14.28 -51.78
C MET A 8 30.49 14.65 -50.42
N ALA A 9 29.88 13.67 -49.74
CA ALA A 9 29.75 13.67 -48.28
C ALA A 9 29.56 12.23 -47.75
N LEU A 10 30.66 11.65 -47.24
CA LEU A 10 30.66 10.51 -46.33
C LEU A 10 30.12 11.01 -44.98
N LEU A 11 29.06 10.38 -44.44
CA LEU A 11 28.57 10.65 -43.08
C LEU A 11 28.57 9.35 -42.27
N ALA A 12 29.67 9.17 -41.53
CA ALA A 12 29.73 8.31 -40.35
C ALA A 12 29.15 9.08 -39.16
N SER A 13 28.13 8.54 -38.49
CA SER A 13 27.63 8.94 -37.16
C SER A 13 26.73 7.81 -36.64
N LEU A 14 27.20 6.95 -35.73
CA LEU A 14 27.05 7.12 -34.28
C LEU A 14 25.60 7.39 -33.84
N LEU A 15 24.77 6.35 -33.88
CA LEU A 15 23.64 6.17 -32.96
C LEU A 15 23.95 4.87 -32.20
N GLY A 16 24.43 4.90 -30.97
CA GLY A 16 23.74 5.46 -29.82
C GLY A 16 23.40 4.28 -28.92
N ALA A 17 24.43 3.71 -28.29
CA ALA A 17 24.26 2.76 -27.19
C ALA A 17 23.67 3.55 -26.01
N GLY A 18 22.36 3.68 -25.98
CA GLY A 18 21.65 4.12 -24.78
C GLY A 18 21.96 3.10 -23.68
N PRO A 19 22.30 3.53 -22.46
CA PRO A 19 22.34 2.62 -21.33
C PRO A 19 20.92 2.06 -21.22
N GLY A 20 20.76 0.78 -21.55
CA GLY A 20 19.55 0.06 -21.21
C GLY A 20 19.31 0.32 -19.74
N ALA A 21 18.17 0.93 -19.42
CA ALA A 21 17.68 0.98 -18.06
C ALA A 21 17.55 -0.47 -17.61
N ALA A 22 18.61 -0.98 -16.97
CA ALA A 22 18.52 -2.18 -16.18
C ALA A 22 17.43 -1.86 -15.17
N ALA A 23 16.27 -2.48 -15.32
CA ALA A 23 15.28 -2.50 -14.27
C ALA A 23 16.03 -2.98 -13.03
N ALA A 24 16.26 -2.06 -12.08
CA ALA A 24 16.92 -2.42 -10.85
C ALA A 24 16.09 -3.55 -10.25
N GLU A 25 16.71 -4.73 -10.09
CA GLU A 25 16.02 -5.84 -9.44
C GLU A 25 15.46 -5.34 -8.10
N PRO A 26 14.20 -5.68 -7.78
CA PRO A 26 13.66 -5.33 -6.47
C PRO A 26 14.62 -5.87 -5.41
N ASP A 27 15.05 -5.00 -4.50
CA ASP A 27 15.79 -5.43 -3.32
C ASP A 27 15.00 -6.55 -2.61
N ALA A 28 15.69 -7.58 -2.12
CA ALA A 28 15.08 -8.80 -1.60
C ALA A 28 14.05 -8.53 -0.49
N GLN A 29 14.23 -7.44 0.27
CA GLN A 29 13.27 -7.02 1.27
C GLN A 29 11.94 -6.58 0.62
N HIS A 30 12.01 -5.74 -0.42
CA HIS A 30 10.86 -5.27 -1.16
C HIS A 30 10.10 -6.42 -1.83
N GLN A 31 10.84 -7.38 -2.39
CA GLN A 31 10.25 -8.57 -2.98
C GLN A 31 9.48 -9.39 -1.93
N SER A 32 10.07 -9.63 -0.76
CA SER A 32 9.39 -10.39 0.31
C SER A 32 8.09 -9.73 0.77
N ILE A 33 8.07 -8.41 0.89
CA ILE A 33 6.87 -7.63 1.26
C ILE A 33 5.82 -7.71 0.15
N ALA A 34 6.23 -7.51 -1.10
CA ALA A 34 5.34 -7.54 -2.25
C ALA A 34 4.70 -8.93 -2.44
N GLU A 35 5.48 -10.01 -2.33
CA GLU A 35 4.98 -11.39 -2.42
C GLU A 35 3.97 -11.71 -1.31
N ALA A 36 4.25 -11.28 -0.07
CA ALA A 36 3.32 -11.46 1.03
C ALA A 36 2.02 -10.65 0.84
N ALA A 37 2.12 -9.42 0.34
CA ALA A 37 0.97 -8.59 -0.01
C ALA A 37 0.11 -9.24 -1.13
N THR A 38 0.74 -9.75 -2.19
CA THR A 38 0.07 -10.47 -3.28
C THR A 38 -0.58 -11.76 -2.79
N SER A 39 0.07 -12.49 -1.89
CA SER A 39 -0.51 -13.69 -1.24
C SER A 39 -1.75 -13.33 -0.42
N ALA A 40 -1.67 -12.25 0.37
CA ALA A 40 -2.80 -11.74 1.15
C ALA A 40 -3.98 -11.31 0.26
N GLN A 41 -3.69 -10.61 -0.84
CA GLN A 41 -4.68 -10.26 -1.85
C GLN A 41 -5.37 -11.50 -2.40
N THR A 42 -4.60 -12.46 -2.90
CA THR A 42 -5.12 -13.68 -3.53
C THR A 42 -6.02 -14.48 -2.58
N ARG A 43 -5.65 -14.56 -1.30
CA ARG A 43 -6.35 -15.39 -0.31
C ARG A 43 -7.55 -14.68 0.32
N CYS A 44 -7.42 -13.41 0.65
CA CYS A 44 -8.38 -12.70 1.48
C CYS A 44 -9.31 -11.76 0.71
N TYR A 45 -8.89 -11.22 -0.44
CA TYR A 45 -9.63 -10.15 -1.14
C TYR A 45 -11.07 -10.54 -1.51
N LYS A 46 -11.32 -11.83 -1.80
CA LYS A 46 -12.66 -12.38 -2.09
C LYS A 46 -13.69 -12.13 -0.98
N HIS A 47 -13.26 -12.01 0.27
CA HIS A 47 -14.15 -11.80 1.40
C HIS A 47 -14.65 -10.36 1.48
N MET A 48 -13.87 -9.39 1.01
CA MET A 48 -14.13 -7.97 1.25
C MET A 48 -15.50 -7.50 0.70
N TYR A 49 -15.95 -8.05 -0.43
CA TYR A 49 -17.25 -7.70 -1.00
C TYR A 49 -18.46 -8.31 -0.28
N ARG A 50 -18.25 -9.40 0.47
CA ARG A 50 -19.33 -10.17 1.10
C ARG A 50 -19.41 -9.94 2.60
N ASP A 51 -18.25 -9.82 3.23
CA ASP A 51 -18.11 -9.78 4.68
C ASP A 51 -16.75 -9.15 5.04
N THR A 52 -16.80 -7.88 5.48
CA THR A 52 -15.60 -7.14 5.90
C THR A 52 -14.98 -7.71 7.17
N HIS A 53 -15.76 -8.39 8.03
CA HIS A 53 -15.21 -9.09 9.19
C HIS A 53 -14.45 -10.35 8.79
N ALA A 54 -14.98 -11.15 7.86
CA ALA A 54 -14.27 -12.31 7.33
C ALA A 54 -12.99 -11.90 6.58
N TYR A 55 -13.01 -10.76 5.89
CA TYR A 55 -11.81 -10.18 5.29
C TYR A 55 -10.75 -9.85 6.34
N ALA A 56 -11.12 -9.09 7.38
CA ALA A 56 -10.20 -8.71 8.46
C ALA A 56 -9.67 -9.93 9.21
N GLN A 57 -10.53 -10.94 9.46
CA GLN A 57 -10.12 -12.17 10.13
C GLN A 57 -9.11 -12.95 9.28
N CYS A 58 -9.36 -13.11 7.98
CA CYS A 58 -8.42 -13.77 7.07
C CYS A 58 -7.04 -13.12 7.13
N LEU A 59 -6.97 -11.79 7.12
CA LEU A 59 -5.70 -11.06 7.22
C LEU A 59 -5.02 -11.21 8.59
N ARG A 60 -5.79 -11.20 9.69
CA ARG A 60 -5.24 -11.46 11.03
C ARG A 60 -4.62 -12.85 11.11
N ASP A 61 -5.28 -13.86 10.55
CA ASP A 61 -4.79 -15.24 10.54
C ASP A 61 -3.50 -15.34 9.69
N LEU A 62 -3.47 -14.71 8.51
CA LEU A 62 -2.26 -14.63 7.67
C LEU A 62 -1.10 -13.97 8.41
N ARG A 63 -1.37 -12.82 9.01
CA ARG A 63 -0.38 -12.05 9.75
C ARG A 63 0.17 -12.87 10.92
N HIS A 64 -0.70 -13.56 11.66
CA HIS A 64 -0.31 -14.39 12.79
C HIS A 64 0.58 -15.55 12.35
N ALA A 65 0.27 -16.20 11.22
CA ALA A 65 1.09 -17.25 10.63
C ALA A 65 2.48 -16.77 10.18
N GLN A 66 2.69 -15.46 10.03
CA GLN A 66 3.97 -14.84 9.66
C GLN A 66 4.66 -14.12 10.83
N SER A 67 4.36 -14.48 12.07
CA SER A 67 4.92 -13.82 13.27
C SER A 67 6.45 -13.74 13.26
N ASP A 68 7.11 -14.76 12.70
CA ASP A 68 8.56 -14.92 12.72
C ASP A 68 9.23 -14.34 11.46
N SER A 69 8.45 -13.78 10.52
CA SER A 69 8.91 -13.22 9.26
C SER A 69 8.45 -11.76 9.14
N PRO A 70 9.15 -10.80 9.77
CA PRO A 70 8.66 -9.43 9.91
C PRO A 70 8.45 -8.70 8.57
N LEU A 71 9.22 -9.02 7.53
CA LEU A 71 9.00 -8.48 6.17
C LEU A 71 7.71 -9.03 5.54
N GLN A 72 7.44 -10.33 5.65
CA GLN A 72 6.19 -10.91 5.16
C GLN A 72 4.99 -10.39 5.96
N LYS A 73 5.14 -10.32 7.28
CA LYS A 73 4.15 -9.73 8.18
C LYS A 73 3.81 -8.29 7.77
N LEU A 74 4.84 -7.47 7.50
CA LEU A 74 4.65 -6.10 7.02
C LEU A 74 3.88 -6.05 5.70
N GLY A 75 4.18 -6.93 4.74
CA GLY A 75 3.44 -7.01 3.47
C GLY A 75 1.95 -7.30 3.67
N ILE A 76 1.61 -8.21 4.60
CA ILE A 76 0.21 -8.53 4.92
C ILE A 76 -0.48 -7.34 5.60
N GLU A 77 0.15 -6.74 6.60
CA GLU A 77 -0.42 -5.61 7.36
C GLU A 77 -0.60 -4.38 6.48
N TYR A 78 0.39 -4.07 5.64
CA TYR A 78 0.30 -2.97 4.70
C TYR A 78 -0.77 -3.22 3.63
N PHE A 79 -0.86 -4.44 3.09
CA PHE A 79 -1.94 -4.82 2.18
C PHE A 79 -3.32 -4.67 2.82
N ALA A 80 -3.48 -5.10 4.07
CA ALA A 80 -4.72 -4.99 4.80
C ALA A 80 -5.18 -3.54 4.95
N PHE A 81 -4.25 -2.64 5.29
CA PHE A 81 -4.51 -1.21 5.38
C PHE A 81 -4.92 -0.60 4.03
N VAL A 82 -4.12 -0.79 2.97
CA VAL A 82 -4.41 -0.18 1.65
C VAL A 82 -5.65 -0.79 1.01
N GLY A 83 -5.89 -2.07 1.26
CA GLY A 83 -7.10 -2.78 0.90
C GLY A 83 -8.29 -2.10 1.56
N ALA A 84 -8.31 -1.97 2.87
CA ALA A 84 -9.40 -1.33 3.61
C ALA A 84 -9.65 0.13 3.15
N LEU A 85 -8.59 0.93 2.94
CA LEU A 85 -8.72 2.29 2.40
C LEU A 85 -9.41 2.35 1.02
N SER A 86 -9.20 1.34 0.18
CA SER A 86 -9.82 1.28 -1.14
C SER A 86 -11.34 1.07 -1.04
N TYR A 87 -11.80 0.39 0.01
CA TYR A 87 -13.22 0.10 0.22
C TYR A 87 -13.94 1.15 1.05
N LEU A 88 -13.19 1.91 1.85
CA LEU A 88 -13.70 3.14 2.45
C LEU A 88 -14.27 4.10 1.41
N ARG A 89 -13.59 4.24 0.26
CA ARG A 89 -14.03 5.11 -0.83
C ARG A 89 -15.39 4.74 -1.42
N VAL A 90 -15.79 3.47 -1.31
CA VAL A 90 -17.07 2.98 -1.82
C VAL A 90 -18.08 2.69 -0.71
N GLY A 91 -17.79 3.12 0.53
CA GLY A 91 -18.74 3.13 1.64
C GLY A 91 -18.97 1.78 2.32
N HIS A 92 -18.03 0.84 2.27
CA HIS A 92 -18.18 -0.42 3.01
C HIS A 92 -18.12 -0.21 4.52
N LEU A 93 -19.03 -0.90 5.23
CA LEU A 93 -19.09 -0.87 6.69
C LEU A 93 -17.78 -1.40 7.31
N ASN A 94 -17.34 -0.70 8.35
CA ASN A 94 -16.16 -1.01 9.18
C ASN A 94 -14.80 -0.95 8.46
N ALA A 95 -14.75 -0.51 7.20
CA ALA A 95 -13.49 -0.41 6.46
C ALA A 95 -12.53 0.65 7.08
N ASP A 96 -13.06 1.69 7.73
CA ASP A 96 -12.30 2.67 8.50
C ASP A 96 -11.62 2.02 9.69
N GLN A 97 -12.38 1.25 10.46
CA GLN A 97 -11.89 0.57 11.65
C GLN A 97 -10.84 -0.48 11.30
N ILE A 98 -11.05 -1.25 10.22
CA ILE A 98 -10.07 -2.20 9.71
C ILE A 98 -8.81 -1.47 9.25
N ALA A 99 -8.95 -0.36 8.51
CA ALA A 99 -7.80 0.45 8.11
C ALA A 99 -7.03 0.97 9.34
N ALA A 100 -7.73 1.46 10.37
CA ALA A 100 -7.10 1.96 11.59
C ALA A 100 -6.38 0.87 12.40
N GLU A 101 -6.98 -0.33 12.49
CA GLU A 101 -6.36 -1.52 13.10
C GLU A 101 -5.02 -1.83 12.41
N PHE A 102 -5.06 -2.03 11.10
CA PHE A 102 -3.86 -2.41 10.37
C PHE A 102 -2.86 -1.28 10.19
N LEU A 103 -3.29 -0.01 10.23
CA LEU A 103 -2.40 1.16 10.29
C LEU A 103 -1.49 1.08 11.51
N LYS A 104 -2.09 0.89 12.69
CA LYS A 104 -1.32 0.75 13.93
C LYS A 104 -0.32 -0.39 13.83
N ASP A 105 -0.76 -1.53 13.31
CA ASP A 105 0.05 -2.74 13.26
C ASP A 105 1.21 -2.62 12.25
N TYR A 106 0.94 -2.17 11.01
CA TYR A 106 2.01 -2.06 10.02
C TYR A 106 3.03 -0.99 10.42
N ARG A 107 2.64 0.09 11.12
CA ARG A 107 3.60 1.10 11.59
C ARG A 107 4.60 0.54 12.58
N LEU A 108 4.15 -0.32 13.49
CA LEU A 108 5.02 -1.01 14.45
C LEU A 108 6.02 -1.91 13.72
N THR A 109 5.52 -2.76 12.80
CA THR A 109 6.38 -3.67 12.05
C THR A 109 7.32 -2.91 11.09
N GLN A 110 6.84 -1.86 10.44
CA GLN A 110 7.63 -1.00 9.55
C GLN A 110 8.79 -0.35 10.28
N GLN A 111 8.55 0.20 11.48
CA GLN A 111 9.60 0.77 12.31
C GLN A 111 10.63 -0.29 12.72
N GLN A 112 10.18 -1.51 13.04
CA GLN A 112 11.06 -2.62 13.40
C GLN A 112 12.00 -3.02 12.26
N VAL A 113 11.53 -3.02 11.00
CA VAL A 113 12.34 -3.43 9.84
C VAL A 113 13.04 -2.26 9.13
N GLY A 114 12.77 -1.02 9.52
CA GLY A 114 13.48 0.16 9.02
C GLY A 114 13.12 0.58 7.59
N ILE A 115 11.89 0.32 7.13
CA ILE A 115 11.48 0.64 5.76
C ILE A 115 10.75 1.98 5.71
N SER A 116 11.16 2.85 4.77
CA SER A 116 10.53 4.16 4.60
C SER A 116 9.12 4.05 3.98
N ASP A 117 8.28 5.05 4.21
CA ASP A 117 6.94 5.13 3.61
C ASP A 117 6.98 5.09 2.08
N ALA A 118 7.96 5.77 1.48
CA ALA A 118 8.12 5.85 0.04
C ALA A 118 8.53 4.50 -0.58
N ASP A 119 9.28 3.69 0.17
CA ASP A 119 9.74 2.37 -0.25
C ASP A 119 8.65 1.32 -0.03
N LEU A 120 8.01 1.33 1.15
CA LEU A 120 6.87 0.46 1.45
C LEU A 120 5.75 0.66 0.44
N CYS A 121 5.45 1.91 0.07
CA CYS A 121 4.40 2.19 -0.90
C CYS A 121 4.60 1.52 -2.26
N ARG A 122 5.85 1.41 -2.73
CA ARG A 122 6.18 0.81 -4.03
C ARG A 122 6.01 -0.71 -4.06
N THR A 123 5.86 -1.36 -2.91
CA THR A 123 5.67 -2.82 -2.82
C THR A 123 4.27 -3.30 -3.26
N ILE A 124 3.29 -2.38 -3.33
CA ILE A 124 1.93 -2.68 -3.82
C ILE A 124 1.62 -1.70 -4.96
N PRO A 125 1.21 -2.16 -6.15
CA PRO A 125 0.85 -1.28 -7.26
C PRO A 125 -0.20 -0.22 -6.88
N GLY A 126 -0.06 0.99 -7.43
CA GLY A 126 -0.98 2.11 -7.21
C GLY A 126 -0.28 3.46 -7.12
N ASP A 127 -1.05 4.52 -6.93
CA ASP A 127 -0.53 5.89 -6.79
C ASP A 127 0.00 6.13 -5.36
N CYS A 128 1.32 6.27 -5.24
CA CYS A 128 1.95 6.53 -3.95
C CYS A 128 1.68 7.91 -3.37
N THR A 129 1.48 8.93 -4.19
CA THR A 129 1.14 10.27 -3.69
C THR A 129 -0.19 10.22 -2.95
N VAL A 130 -1.19 9.59 -3.57
CA VAL A 130 -2.51 9.42 -2.99
C VAL A 130 -2.45 8.54 -1.75
N ARG A 131 -1.77 7.38 -1.82
CA ARG A 131 -1.70 6.44 -0.71
C ARG A 131 -1.03 7.05 0.53
N LEU A 132 0.08 7.76 0.34
CA LEU A 132 0.77 8.44 1.44
C LEU A 132 -0.05 9.58 2.03
N ALA A 133 -0.85 10.29 1.22
CA ALA A 133 -1.77 11.29 1.72
C ALA A 133 -2.87 10.66 2.60
N GLN A 134 -3.50 9.58 2.13
CA GLN A 134 -4.53 8.86 2.89
C GLN A 134 -3.99 8.27 4.20
N THR A 135 -2.74 7.78 4.19
CA THR A 135 -2.05 7.36 5.40
C THR A 135 -1.99 8.49 6.41
N ARG A 136 -1.48 9.67 6.02
CA ARG A 136 -1.38 10.83 6.91
C ARG A 136 -2.74 11.30 7.42
N GLU A 137 -3.78 11.26 6.58
CA GLU A 137 -5.14 11.61 6.98
C GLU A 137 -5.67 10.67 8.07
N MET A 138 -5.51 9.35 7.89
CA MET A 138 -5.93 8.36 8.87
C MET A 138 -5.13 8.46 10.18
N GLU A 139 -3.83 8.77 10.11
CA GLU A 139 -3.00 9.01 11.30
C GLU A 139 -3.43 10.25 12.07
N ALA A 140 -3.80 11.32 11.37
CA ALA A 140 -4.24 12.57 11.98
C ALA A 140 -5.62 12.47 12.63
N ALA A 141 -6.50 11.64 12.06
CA ALA A 141 -7.88 11.50 12.51
C ALA A 141 -8.35 10.03 12.44
N PRO A 142 -7.81 9.14 13.30
CA PRO A 142 -8.26 7.76 13.32
C PRO A 142 -9.72 7.66 13.78
N PRO A 143 -10.51 6.72 13.23
CA PRO A 143 -11.86 6.47 13.70
C PRO A 143 -11.85 6.03 15.17
N PRO A 144 -12.96 6.23 15.90
CA PRO A 144 -13.10 5.67 17.22
C PRO A 144 -12.97 4.14 17.17
N PRO A 145 -12.44 3.50 18.24
CA PRO A 145 -12.33 2.05 18.31
C PRO A 145 -13.68 1.36 18.07
N MET A 146 -13.63 0.15 17.52
CA MET A 146 -14.82 -0.70 17.37
C MET A 146 -15.58 -0.81 18.68
N GLY A 147 -16.90 -0.62 18.61
CA GLY A 147 -17.76 -0.67 19.80
C GLY A 147 -17.76 0.62 20.61
N LEU A 148 -17.15 1.71 20.14
CA LEU A 148 -17.29 3.05 20.72
C LEU A 148 -17.88 4.03 19.72
N ARG A 149 -18.85 4.84 20.16
CA ARG A 149 -19.39 5.98 19.43
C ARG A 149 -19.03 7.27 20.16
N VAL A 150 -18.76 8.32 19.39
CA VAL A 150 -18.64 9.67 19.94
C VAL A 150 -20.06 10.22 20.09
N GLN A 151 -20.45 10.54 21.33
CA GLN A 151 -21.69 11.25 21.62
C GLN A 151 -21.35 12.63 22.16
N CYS A 152 -21.78 13.67 21.45
CA CYS A 152 -21.61 15.06 21.87
C CYS A 152 -22.93 15.61 22.44
N ILE A 153 -22.89 16.13 23.67
CA ILE A 153 -23.99 16.87 24.30
C ILE A 153 -23.51 18.32 24.46
N GLY A 154 -24.02 19.21 23.61
CA GLY A 154 -23.51 20.58 23.51
C GLY A 154 -22.07 20.60 23.00
N ARG A 155 -21.14 21.14 23.80
CA ARG A 155 -19.70 21.21 23.48
C ARG A 155 -18.87 20.07 24.08
N VAL A 156 -19.49 19.15 24.82
CA VAL A 156 -18.79 18.05 25.48
C VAL A 156 -19.01 16.78 24.68
N CYS A 157 -17.93 16.14 24.23
CA CYS A 157 -17.96 14.87 23.51
C CYS A 157 -17.35 13.75 24.36
N SER A 158 -18.08 12.64 24.47
CA SER A 158 -17.64 11.45 25.20
C SER A 158 -17.64 10.23 24.29
N MET A 159 -16.71 9.30 24.53
CA MET A 159 -16.72 7.97 23.90
C MET A 159 -17.60 7.04 24.73
N LEU A 160 -18.62 6.45 24.11
CA LEU A 160 -19.58 5.55 24.76
C LEU A 160 -19.66 4.24 24.00
N PRO A 161 -20.01 3.11 24.64
CA PRO A 161 -20.27 1.87 23.94
C PRO A 161 -21.28 2.04 22.80
N ALA A 162 -20.98 1.52 21.62
CA ALA A 162 -21.95 1.37 20.55
C ALA A 162 -22.95 0.27 20.97
N GLN A 163 -24.25 0.59 20.95
CA GLN A 163 -25.34 -0.33 21.30
C GLN A 163 -25.73 -1.18 20.09
#